data_AF-A0A5B9M520-F1
#
_entry.id   AF-A0A5B9M520-F1
#
_cell.length_a   1.000
_cell.length_b   1.000
_cell.length_c   1.000
_cell.angle_alpha   90.00
_cell.angle_beta   90.00
_cell.angle_gamma   90.00
#
_symmetry.space_group_name_H-M   'P 1'
#
loop_
_entity.id
_entity.type
_entity.pdbx_description
1 polymer ?
#
loop_
_entity_poly.entity_id
_entity_poly.type
_entity_poly.pdbx_seq_one_letter_code
_entity_poly.pdbx_strand_id
1 'polypeptide(L)'
;MRRLIIALLVTFMVTAPVFAVSGFSVTLGEATDSNPSYRNAVMDYFKSKTDKDINSANIKIVTASEVNEVSKGVTGRVYSPSQILSCAMVDLSYSEGIKVSVDTSKIRVVTPEMYASALRSSGIDRGYVVVTSPVPASGEAALAGVLKSYEVAVGEKIPEEAKKASVEEIYLQSRLVNETNATGDEVAQLFDEVKNRTQDQNLQNPDEIKNIVVDVSQQMNINLTENQVQQVADSVSASQRVQGNLTEFKQRLESVSQQFGGSGILDQIYAFLQSIYDYIVGMTSP
;
A
#
# COMPACT_ATOMS: atom_id res chain seq x y z
N MET A 1 49.28 -10.84 -22.07
CA MET A 1 48.25 -11.59 -21.30
C MET A 1 47.92 -10.92 -19.95
N ARG A 2 47.66 -9.60 -19.92
CA ARG A 2 47.23 -8.87 -18.72
C ARG A 2 46.05 -7.90 -18.97
N ARG A 3 45.59 -7.81 -20.23
CA ARG A 3 44.47 -6.95 -20.67
C ARG A 3 43.19 -7.72 -20.99
N LEU A 4 43.22 -9.06 -20.91
CA LEU A 4 42.07 -9.94 -21.15
C LEU A 4 41.38 -10.41 -19.86
N ILE A 5 41.91 -10.06 -18.68
CA ILE A 5 41.36 -10.47 -17.38
C ILE A 5 40.38 -9.43 -16.80
N ILE A 6 40.38 -8.20 -17.31
CA ILE A 6 39.49 -7.13 -16.81
C ILE A 6 38.11 -7.18 -17.50
N ALA A 7 37.96 -7.89 -18.63
CA ALA A 7 36.71 -7.98 -19.37
C ALA A 7 35.76 -9.11 -18.91
N LEU A 8 36.12 -9.90 -17.88
CA LEU A 8 35.36 -11.09 -17.47
C LEU A 8 34.71 -10.96 -16.07
N LEU A 9 34.67 -9.76 -15.50
CA LEU A 9 34.17 -9.53 -14.13
C LEU A 9 32.93 -8.62 -14.09
N VAL A 10 32.13 -8.60 -15.16
CA VAL A 10 30.87 -7.85 -15.25
C VAL A 10 29.64 -8.77 -15.42
N THR A 11 29.84 -10.08 -15.58
CA THR A 11 28.73 -10.98 -15.97
C THR A 11 28.41 -12.02 -14.92
N PHE A 12 28.04 -11.56 -13.72
CA PHE A 12 27.17 -12.35 -12.84
C PHE A 12 26.31 -11.43 -11.97
N MET A 13 25.61 -10.51 -12.62
CA MET A 13 24.47 -9.84 -11.99
C MET A 13 23.30 -10.81 -12.11
N VAL A 14 22.95 -11.45 -10.99
CA VAL A 14 21.76 -12.28 -10.87
C VAL A 14 20.59 -11.44 -11.41
N THR A 15 20.04 -11.84 -12.56
CA THR A 15 18.86 -11.22 -13.14
C THR A 15 17.65 -11.66 -12.32
N ALA A 16 17.53 -11.12 -11.11
CA ALA A 16 16.21 -10.96 -10.53
C ALA A 16 15.42 -10.06 -11.50
N PRO A 17 14.12 -10.32 -11.75
CA PRO A 17 13.30 -9.37 -12.48
C PRO A 17 13.36 -8.04 -11.74
N VAL A 18 14.10 -7.07 -12.30
CA VAL A 18 14.07 -5.70 -11.81
C VAL A 18 12.69 -5.19 -12.20
N PHE A 19 11.75 -5.22 -11.25
CA PHE A 19 10.55 -4.41 -11.37
C PHE A 19 11.05 -2.98 -11.57
N ALA A 20 10.72 -2.38 -12.72
CA ALA A 20 11.11 -1.01 -13.02
C ALA A 20 10.48 -0.10 -11.96
N VAL A 21 11.31 0.38 -11.03
CA VAL A 21 10.92 1.29 -9.95
C VAL A 21 10.45 2.59 -10.59
N SER A 22 9.19 2.95 -10.38
CA SER A 22 8.63 4.18 -10.94
C SER A 22 8.41 5.27 -9.90
N GLY A 23 8.32 4.94 -8.61
CA GLY A 23 7.91 5.89 -7.55
C GLY A 23 6.50 6.46 -7.72
N PHE A 24 5.82 6.12 -8.81
CA PHE A 24 4.51 6.62 -9.20
C PHE A 24 3.79 5.54 -10.03
N SER A 25 2.64 5.08 -9.56
CA SER A 25 1.90 3.99 -10.18
C SER A 25 0.40 4.25 -10.15
N VAL A 26 -0.30 3.66 -11.13
CA VAL A 26 -1.76 3.61 -11.19
C VAL A 26 -2.18 2.16 -11.35
N THR A 27 -3.26 1.78 -10.68
CA THR A 27 -3.96 0.54 -10.91
C THR A 27 -5.40 0.81 -11.32
N LEU A 28 -5.85 0.10 -12.34
CA LEU A 28 -7.24 0.10 -12.81
C LEU A 28 -7.85 -1.26 -12.56
N GLY A 29 -9.07 -1.31 -12.04
CA GLY A 29 -9.83 -2.55 -12.04
C GLY A 29 -10.13 -3.03 -13.46
N GLU A 30 -10.14 -4.34 -13.70
CA GLU A 30 -10.32 -4.87 -15.06
C GLU A 30 -11.67 -4.49 -15.72
N ALA A 31 -12.74 -4.30 -14.94
CA ALA A 31 -14.01 -3.77 -15.45
C ALA A 31 -13.91 -2.28 -15.82
N THR A 32 -13.07 -1.53 -15.12
CA THR A 32 -12.83 -0.11 -15.42
C THR A 32 -11.97 0.04 -16.67
N ASP A 33 -10.89 -0.73 -16.79
CA ASP A 33 -9.98 -0.64 -17.94
C ASP A 33 -10.66 -1.08 -19.26
N SER A 34 -11.50 -2.12 -19.20
CA SER A 34 -12.24 -2.63 -20.37
C SER A 34 -13.35 -1.70 -20.87
N ASN A 35 -13.73 -0.67 -20.11
CA ASN A 35 -14.73 0.32 -20.52
C ASN A 35 -14.08 1.70 -20.72
N PRO A 36 -13.98 2.21 -21.97
CA PRO A 36 -13.32 3.48 -22.25
C PRO A 36 -13.88 4.68 -21.47
N SER A 37 -15.19 4.72 -21.23
CA SER A 37 -15.82 5.80 -20.46
C SER A 37 -15.40 5.76 -18.98
N TYR A 38 -15.38 4.56 -18.39
CA TYR A 38 -14.94 4.36 -17.01
C TYR A 38 -13.46 4.67 -16.85
N ARG A 39 -12.63 4.16 -17.77
CA ARG A 39 -11.20 4.45 -17.81
C ARG A 39 -10.94 5.94 -17.87
N ASN A 40 -11.58 6.67 -18.79
CA ASN A 40 -11.38 8.11 -18.91
C ASN A 40 -11.81 8.86 -17.64
N ALA A 41 -12.98 8.55 -17.09
CA ALA A 41 -13.47 9.19 -15.86
C ALA A 41 -12.50 9.01 -14.67
N VAL A 42 -11.94 7.80 -14.50
CA VAL A 42 -10.96 7.52 -13.44
C VAL A 42 -9.63 8.23 -13.69
N MET A 43 -9.14 8.21 -14.93
CA MET A 43 -7.87 8.87 -15.28
C MET A 43 -7.97 10.40 -15.13
N ASP A 44 -9.10 11.00 -15.51
CA ASP A 44 -9.38 12.43 -15.30
C ASP A 44 -9.42 12.78 -13.82
N TYR A 45 -10.04 11.92 -12.99
CA TYR A 45 -10.04 12.09 -11.55
C TYR A 45 -8.61 12.04 -10.98
N PHE A 46 -7.80 11.05 -11.35
CA PHE A 46 -6.41 10.98 -10.89
C PHE A 46 -5.58 12.17 -11.35
N LYS A 47 -5.75 12.63 -12.60
CA LYS A 47 -5.10 13.84 -13.11
C LYS A 47 -5.47 15.09 -12.31
N SER A 48 -6.68 15.17 -11.77
CA SER A 48 -7.09 16.28 -10.88
C SER A 48 -6.47 16.24 -9.48
N LYS A 49 -5.79 15.14 -9.13
CA LYS A 49 -5.26 14.87 -7.79
C LYS A 49 -3.74 14.86 -7.72
N THR A 50 -3.04 15.08 -8.83
CA THR A 50 -1.58 15.11 -8.89
C THR A 50 -1.10 16.14 -9.91
N ASP A 51 0.07 16.74 -9.64
CA ASP A 51 0.77 17.62 -10.58
C ASP A 51 1.70 16.83 -11.53
N LYS A 52 1.85 15.52 -11.32
CA LYS A 52 2.62 14.64 -12.21
C LYS A 52 1.86 14.38 -13.50
N ASP A 53 2.59 14.17 -14.59
CA ASP A 53 1.99 13.69 -15.83
C ASP A 53 1.46 12.26 -15.63
N ILE A 54 0.14 12.11 -15.58
CA ILE A 54 -0.52 10.81 -15.38
C ILE A 54 -0.17 9.80 -16.49
N ASN A 55 0.24 10.26 -17.67
CA ASN A 55 0.66 9.40 -18.76
C ASN A 55 2.05 8.76 -18.52
N SER A 56 2.83 9.32 -17.59
CA SER A 56 4.10 8.73 -17.15
C SER A 56 3.92 7.61 -16.11
N ALA A 57 2.71 7.42 -15.58
CA ALA A 57 2.44 6.41 -14.57
C ALA A 57 2.60 4.98 -15.13
N ASN A 58 3.15 4.09 -14.32
CA ASN A 58 3.09 2.65 -14.60
C ASN A 58 1.68 2.15 -14.29
N ILE A 59 0.86 2.01 -15.33
CA ILE A 59 -0.54 1.55 -15.24
C ILE A 59 -0.57 0.02 -15.23
N LYS A 60 -1.14 -0.57 -14.17
CA LYS A 60 -1.44 -2.01 -14.09
C LYS A 60 -2.93 -2.27 -13.95
N ILE A 61 -3.36 -3.45 -14.37
CA ILE A 61 -4.74 -3.91 -14.21
C ILE A 61 -4.81 -4.81 -12.99
N VAL A 62 -5.82 -4.63 -12.15
CA VAL A 62 -6.16 -5.52 -11.03
C VAL A 62 -7.29 -6.42 -11.49
N THR A 63 -7.08 -7.73 -11.39
CA THR A 63 -8.03 -8.75 -11.86
C THR A 63 -8.86 -9.33 -10.72
N ALA A 64 -10.00 -9.95 -11.05
CA ALA A 64 -10.81 -10.67 -10.08
C ALA A 64 -10.05 -11.80 -9.41
N SER A 65 -9.13 -12.47 -10.12
CA SER A 65 -8.30 -13.52 -9.53
C SER A 65 -7.47 -12.99 -8.37
N GLU A 66 -6.82 -11.84 -8.56
CA GLU A 66 -5.96 -11.21 -7.54
C GLU A 66 -6.78 -10.71 -6.34
N VAL A 67 -7.95 -10.11 -6.59
CA VAL A 67 -8.84 -9.70 -5.50
C VAL A 67 -9.37 -10.92 -4.73
N ASN A 68 -9.74 -11.99 -5.44
CA ASN A 68 -10.31 -13.20 -4.85
C ASN A 68 -9.30 -14.05 -4.08
N GLU A 69 -8.02 -13.98 -4.42
CA GLU A 69 -6.93 -14.64 -3.70
C GLU A 69 -6.94 -14.23 -2.22
N VAL A 70 -7.25 -12.96 -1.96
CA VAL A 70 -7.37 -12.45 -0.60
C VAL A 70 -8.82 -12.50 -0.12
N SER A 71 -9.79 -11.97 -0.86
CA SER A 71 -11.16 -11.79 -0.37
C SER A 71 -11.88 -13.10 -0.01
N LYS A 72 -11.57 -14.21 -0.69
CA LYS A 72 -12.20 -15.52 -0.42
C LYS A 72 -11.82 -16.04 0.96
N GLY A 73 -10.57 -15.88 1.36
CA GLY A 73 -10.07 -16.32 2.67
C GLY A 73 -10.59 -15.47 3.83
N VAL A 74 -10.93 -14.20 3.55
CA VAL A 74 -11.32 -13.20 4.55
C VAL A 74 -12.83 -13.11 4.75
N THR A 75 -13.57 -12.97 3.65
CA THR A 75 -15.02 -12.68 3.69
C THR A 75 -15.87 -13.78 3.05
N GLY A 76 -15.24 -14.76 2.41
CA GLY A 76 -15.94 -15.70 1.54
C GLY A 76 -16.52 -15.07 0.26
N ARG A 77 -16.34 -13.75 0.04
CA ARG A 77 -16.80 -13.08 -1.18
C ARG A 77 -15.91 -13.46 -2.34
N VAL A 78 -16.57 -13.78 -3.45
CA VAL A 78 -15.95 -14.02 -4.75
C VAL A 78 -16.52 -12.97 -5.71
N TYR A 79 -15.63 -12.20 -6.30
CA TYR A 79 -15.93 -11.16 -7.26
C TYR A 79 -15.77 -11.71 -8.68
N SER A 80 -16.72 -11.39 -9.55
CA SER A 80 -16.55 -11.59 -10.99
C SER A 80 -15.70 -10.46 -11.59
N PRO A 81 -15.15 -10.65 -12.80
CA PRO A 81 -14.40 -9.59 -13.47
C PRO A 81 -15.15 -8.27 -13.61
N SER A 82 -16.45 -8.32 -13.85
CA SER A 82 -17.30 -7.13 -13.98
C SER A 82 -17.48 -6.33 -12.67
N GLN A 83 -17.07 -6.88 -11.53
CA GLN A 83 -17.17 -6.23 -10.22
C GLN A 83 -15.86 -5.54 -9.80
N ILE A 84 -14.76 -5.74 -10.53
CA ILE A 84 -13.46 -5.13 -10.20
C ILE A 84 -13.37 -3.75 -10.84
N LEU A 85 -13.96 -2.78 -10.16
CA LEU A 85 -14.15 -1.41 -10.64
C LEU A 85 -13.23 -0.39 -9.95
N SER A 86 -12.83 -0.67 -8.71
CA SER A 86 -12.06 0.28 -7.92
C SER A 86 -10.63 0.42 -8.45
N CYS A 87 -10.10 1.63 -8.32
CA CYS A 87 -8.82 2.04 -8.91
C CYS A 87 -8.01 2.80 -7.85
N ALA A 88 -6.69 2.73 -7.96
CA ALA A 88 -5.78 3.43 -7.06
C ALA A 88 -4.64 4.11 -7.81
N MET A 89 -4.16 5.23 -7.28
CA MET A 89 -2.93 5.89 -7.67
C MET A 89 -2.04 6.01 -6.43
N VAL A 90 -0.76 5.68 -6.57
CA VAL A 90 0.25 5.79 -5.51
C VAL A 90 1.39 6.67 -5.99
N ASP A 91 1.77 7.63 -5.16
CA ASP A 91 2.90 8.52 -5.36
C ASP A 91 3.84 8.51 -4.13
N LEU A 92 5.04 7.98 -4.31
CA LEU A 92 6.06 7.84 -3.27
C LEU A 92 6.93 9.08 -3.10
N SER A 93 6.73 10.12 -3.90
CA SER A 93 7.38 11.42 -3.69
C SER A 93 6.84 12.15 -2.45
N TYR A 94 5.65 11.79 -1.98
CA TYR A 94 5.16 12.24 -0.68
C TYR A 94 5.82 11.40 0.43
N SER A 95 6.66 12.04 1.25
CA SER A 95 7.46 11.37 2.30
C SER A 95 7.04 11.73 3.72
N GLU A 96 6.09 12.65 3.90
CA GLU A 96 5.56 13.09 5.21
C GLU A 96 4.50 12.13 5.77
N GLY A 97 4.83 10.84 5.84
CA GLY A 97 3.92 9.77 6.25
C GLY A 97 2.93 9.37 5.15
N ILE A 98 1.83 8.72 5.53
CA ILE A 98 0.78 8.29 4.60
C ILE A 98 -0.27 9.39 4.44
N LYS A 99 -0.47 9.85 3.21
CA LYS A 99 -1.61 10.69 2.82
C LYS A 99 -2.58 9.85 2.01
N VAL A 100 -3.85 9.82 2.37
CA VAL A 100 -4.88 9.12 1.61
C VAL A 100 -5.97 10.10 1.19
N SER A 101 -6.37 10.07 -0.07
CA SER A 101 -7.54 10.78 -0.61
C SER A 101 -8.51 9.77 -1.22
N VAL A 102 -9.73 9.76 -0.73
CA VAL A 102 -10.80 8.88 -1.24
C VAL A 102 -11.85 9.73 -1.96
N ASP A 103 -12.30 9.29 -3.14
CA ASP A 103 -13.47 9.88 -3.81
C ASP A 103 -14.74 9.49 -3.06
N THR A 104 -15.16 10.33 -2.10
CA THR A 104 -16.35 10.09 -1.27
C THR A 104 -17.67 10.13 -2.04
N SER A 105 -17.66 10.61 -3.30
CA SER A 105 -18.83 10.50 -4.18
C SER A 105 -19.03 9.09 -4.74
N LYS A 106 -17.97 8.26 -4.70
CA LYS A 106 -17.94 6.90 -5.25
C LYS A 106 -17.72 5.85 -4.17
N ILE A 107 -16.78 6.05 -3.26
CA ILE A 107 -16.47 5.12 -2.18
C ILE A 107 -17.33 5.46 -0.96
N ARG A 108 -18.10 4.48 -0.48
CA ARG A 108 -19.18 4.72 0.50
C ARG A 108 -18.90 4.24 1.91
N VAL A 109 -17.99 3.29 2.10
CA VAL A 109 -17.75 2.66 3.41
C VAL A 109 -16.34 2.94 3.89
N VAL A 110 -15.34 2.61 3.08
CA VAL A 110 -13.94 2.72 3.49
C VAL A 110 -13.47 4.18 3.44
N THR A 111 -13.06 4.70 4.60
CA THR A 111 -12.55 6.08 4.76
C THR A 111 -11.04 6.16 4.50
N PRO A 112 -10.48 7.37 4.29
CA PRO A 112 -9.03 7.56 4.18
C PRO A 112 -8.25 6.95 5.36
N GLU A 113 -8.76 7.10 6.57
CA GLU A 113 -8.19 6.62 7.82
C GLU A 113 -8.18 5.09 7.88
N MET A 114 -9.25 4.44 7.42
CA MET A 114 -9.31 2.98 7.31
C MET A 114 -8.26 2.44 6.33
N TYR A 115 -8.09 3.08 5.17
CA TYR A 115 -6.99 2.72 4.26
C TYR A 115 -5.62 2.95 4.90
N ALA A 116 -5.40 4.08 5.57
CA ALA A 116 -4.12 4.37 6.21
C ALA A 116 -3.78 3.32 7.29
N SER A 117 -4.75 2.96 8.13
CA SER A 117 -4.58 1.93 9.17
C SER A 117 -4.23 0.56 8.58
N ALA A 118 -4.94 0.14 7.52
CA ALA A 118 -4.67 -1.11 6.82
C ALA A 118 -3.30 -1.13 6.12
N LEU A 119 -2.92 -0.01 5.49
CA LEU A 119 -1.62 0.13 4.83
C LEU A 119 -0.45 -0.03 5.82
N ARG A 120 -0.58 0.56 7.03
CA ARG A 120 0.43 0.37 8.09
C ARG A 120 0.56 -1.09 8.52
N SER A 121 -0.53 -1.86 8.50
CA SER A 121 -0.49 -3.31 8.75
C SER A 121 0.27 -4.08 7.67
N SER A 122 0.33 -3.57 6.46
CA SER A 122 1.20 -4.07 5.38
C SER A 122 2.61 -3.45 5.35
N GLY A 123 2.99 -2.67 6.37
CA GLY A 123 4.32 -2.05 6.49
C GLY A 123 4.52 -0.84 5.60
N ILE A 124 3.45 -0.32 5.00
CA ILE A 124 3.45 0.92 4.26
C ILE A 124 3.22 2.05 5.26
N ASP A 125 4.21 2.92 5.43
CA ASP A 125 4.19 4.04 6.39
C ASP A 125 4.27 5.41 5.72
N ARG A 126 4.43 5.45 4.40
CA ARG A 126 4.60 6.67 3.61
C ARG A 126 4.02 6.57 2.21
N GLY A 127 3.76 7.72 1.61
CA GLY A 127 3.27 7.86 0.25
C GLY A 127 1.90 8.54 0.19
N TYR A 128 1.55 9.00 -1.00
CA TYR A 128 0.24 9.56 -1.29
C TYR A 128 -0.60 8.59 -2.09
N VAL A 129 -1.76 8.23 -1.56
CA VAL A 129 -2.72 7.29 -2.14
C VAL A 129 -3.98 8.03 -2.55
N VAL A 130 -4.44 7.80 -3.77
CA VAL A 130 -5.74 8.26 -4.24
C VAL A 130 -6.57 7.07 -4.65
N VAL A 131 -7.80 6.97 -4.12
CA VAL A 131 -8.73 5.87 -4.41
C VAL A 131 -10.02 6.41 -5.02
N THR A 132 -10.47 5.78 -6.10
CA THR A 132 -11.77 6.08 -6.73
C THR A 132 -12.35 4.85 -7.44
N SER A 133 -13.54 5.00 -8.01
CA SER A 133 -14.24 4.00 -8.82
C SER A 133 -15.13 4.74 -9.84
N PRO A 134 -15.36 4.22 -11.06
CA PRO A 134 -16.25 4.87 -12.02
C PRO A 134 -17.70 4.95 -11.53
N VAL A 135 -18.10 4.00 -10.68
CA VAL A 135 -19.45 3.87 -10.09
C VAL A 135 -19.37 3.71 -8.57
N PRO A 136 -20.47 3.94 -7.83
CA PRO A 136 -20.47 3.73 -6.38
C PRO A 136 -20.00 2.32 -5.97
N ALA A 137 -19.12 2.26 -4.98
CA ALA A 137 -18.55 1.04 -4.42
C ALA A 137 -18.31 1.20 -2.91
N SER A 138 -18.13 0.09 -2.20
CA SER A 138 -17.86 0.10 -0.76
C SER A 138 -16.41 0.47 -0.43
N GLY A 139 -15.46 0.03 -1.25
CA GLY A 139 -14.04 0.43 -1.21
C GLY A 139 -13.07 -0.68 -0.80
N GLU A 140 -13.51 -1.78 -0.19
CA GLU A 140 -12.61 -2.80 0.35
C GLU A 140 -11.79 -3.48 -0.75
N ALA A 141 -12.42 -3.80 -1.88
CA ALA A 141 -11.73 -4.37 -3.04
C ALA A 141 -10.68 -3.41 -3.65
N ALA A 142 -10.78 -2.10 -3.38
CA ALA A 142 -9.80 -1.14 -3.85
C ALA A 142 -8.44 -1.30 -3.13
N LEU A 143 -8.42 -1.82 -1.89
CA LEU A 143 -7.17 -1.99 -1.15
C LEU A 143 -6.21 -2.92 -1.88
N ALA A 144 -6.70 -3.98 -2.53
CA ALA A 144 -5.87 -4.86 -3.36
C ALA A 144 -5.17 -4.08 -4.49
N GLY A 145 -5.88 -3.13 -5.12
CA GLY A 145 -5.29 -2.23 -6.11
C GLY A 145 -4.28 -1.26 -5.51
N VAL A 146 -4.56 -0.70 -4.33
CA VAL A 146 -3.59 0.15 -3.61
C VAL A 146 -2.29 -0.62 -3.34
N LEU A 147 -2.39 -1.82 -2.74
CA LEU A 147 -1.24 -2.66 -2.42
C LEU A 147 -0.43 -3.01 -3.67
N LYS A 148 -1.11 -3.41 -4.76
CA LYS A 148 -0.46 -3.67 -6.05
C LYS A 148 0.23 -2.41 -6.61
N SER A 149 -0.38 -1.24 -6.46
CA SER A 149 0.21 0.02 -6.90
C SER A 149 1.48 0.35 -6.11
N TYR A 150 1.51 0.05 -4.81
CA TYR A 150 2.74 0.12 -4.01
C TYR A 150 3.79 -0.88 -4.50
N GLU A 151 3.45 -2.15 -4.71
CA GLU A 151 4.41 -3.15 -5.21
C GLU A 151 5.06 -2.72 -6.53
N VAL A 152 4.26 -2.11 -7.43
CA VAL A 152 4.73 -1.57 -8.71
C VAL A 152 5.60 -0.32 -8.51
N ALA A 153 5.18 0.62 -7.67
CA ALA A 153 5.92 1.86 -7.44
C ALA A 153 7.27 1.62 -6.75
N VAL A 154 7.29 0.71 -5.77
CA VAL A 154 8.47 0.28 -5.00
C VAL A 154 9.36 -0.67 -5.80
N GLY A 155 8.76 -1.48 -6.67
CA GLY A 155 9.42 -2.55 -7.40
C GLY A 155 9.78 -3.75 -6.51
N GLU A 156 9.01 -3.98 -5.44
CA GLU A 156 9.18 -5.09 -4.49
C GLU A 156 7.80 -5.60 -4.09
N LYS A 157 7.67 -6.92 -3.90
CA LYS A 157 6.39 -7.50 -3.48
C LYS A 157 6.16 -7.30 -2.00
N ILE A 158 4.90 -7.08 -1.63
CA ILE A 158 4.49 -7.14 -0.23
C ILE A 158 4.27 -8.63 0.08
N PRO A 159 4.84 -9.16 1.18
CA PRO A 159 4.57 -10.52 1.64
C PRO A 159 3.07 -10.84 1.67
N GLU A 160 2.69 -12.01 1.16
CA GLU A 160 1.29 -12.39 1.00
C GLU A 160 0.53 -12.41 2.34
N GLU A 161 1.17 -12.84 3.43
CA GLU A 161 0.53 -12.79 4.75
C GLU A 161 0.25 -11.35 5.21
N ALA A 162 1.12 -10.39 4.86
CA ALA A 162 0.92 -8.99 5.19
C ALA A 162 -0.19 -8.34 4.36
N LYS A 163 -0.28 -8.67 3.06
CA LYS A 163 -1.43 -8.27 2.23
C LYS A 163 -2.72 -8.84 2.80
N LYS A 164 -2.74 -10.12 3.16
CA LYS A 164 -3.90 -10.75 3.77
C LYS A 164 -4.32 -10.06 5.07
N ALA A 165 -3.39 -9.81 5.99
CA ALA A 165 -3.69 -9.13 7.25
C ALA A 165 -4.28 -7.73 7.03
N SER A 166 -3.73 -6.94 6.10
CA SER A 166 -4.28 -5.60 5.79
C SER A 166 -5.68 -5.64 5.19
N VAL A 167 -5.98 -6.64 4.35
CA VAL A 167 -7.31 -6.83 3.76
C VAL A 167 -8.30 -7.35 4.80
N GLU A 168 -7.90 -8.31 5.65
CA GLU A 168 -8.72 -8.76 6.79
C GLU A 168 -9.15 -7.61 7.68
N GLU A 169 -8.19 -6.74 7.99
CA GLU A 169 -8.42 -5.55 8.80
C GLU A 169 -9.44 -4.61 8.15
N ILE A 170 -9.25 -4.22 6.89
CA ILE A 170 -10.16 -3.25 6.25
C ILE A 170 -11.59 -3.78 6.13
N TYR A 171 -11.76 -5.07 5.87
CA TYR A 171 -13.08 -5.71 5.85
C TYR A 171 -13.71 -5.77 7.25
N LEU A 172 -12.92 -6.06 8.28
CA LEU A 172 -13.40 -6.04 9.66
C LEU A 172 -13.80 -4.62 10.07
N GLN A 173 -13.00 -3.61 9.75
CA GLN A 173 -13.35 -2.21 10.01
C GLN A 173 -14.65 -1.83 9.30
N SER A 174 -14.80 -2.14 8.00
CA SER A 174 -16.05 -1.92 7.26
C SER A 174 -17.26 -2.60 7.91
N ARG A 175 -17.10 -3.82 8.44
CA ARG A 175 -18.17 -4.50 9.18
C ARG A 175 -18.52 -3.77 10.46
N LEU A 176 -17.53 -3.38 11.25
CA LEU A 176 -17.74 -2.67 12.51
C LEU A 176 -18.45 -1.32 12.29
N VAL A 177 -18.16 -0.60 11.21
CA VAL A 177 -18.91 0.62 10.83
C VAL A 177 -20.41 0.35 10.66
N ASN A 178 -20.79 -0.83 10.16
CA ASN A 178 -22.19 -1.19 9.94
C ASN A 178 -22.83 -1.88 11.16
N GLU A 179 -22.04 -2.45 12.06
CA GLU A 179 -22.49 -3.26 13.19
C GLU A 179 -22.41 -2.53 14.53
N THR A 180 -21.82 -1.33 14.58
CA THR A 180 -21.59 -0.55 15.80
C THR A 180 -22.11 0.88 15.67
N ASN A 181 -21.98 1.67 16.73
CA ASN A 181 -22.31 3.10 16.74
C ASN A 181 -21.19 4.00 16.21
N ALA A 182 -20.06 3.44 15.77
CA ALA A 182 -18.87 4.19 15.38
C ALA A 182 -18.84 4.53 13.88
N THR A 183 -18.26 5.68 13.57
CA THR A 183 -17.89 6.09 12.22
C THR A 183 -16.66 5.33 11.70
N GLY A 184 -16.39 5.40 10.39
CA GLY A 184 -15.19 4.78 9.80
C GLY A 184 -13.89 5.29 10.43
N ASP A 185 -13.81 6.57 10.73
CA ASP A 185 -12.62 7.19 11.30
C ASP A 185 -12.43 6.78 12.77
N GLU A 186 -13.51 6.71 13.54
CA GLU A 186 -13.48 6.17 14.93
C GLU A 186 -13.06 4.70 14.96
N VAL A 187 -13.54 3.88 14.01
CA VAL A 187 -13.13 2.48 13.89
C VAL A 187 -11.66 2.38 13.49
N ALA A 188 -11.18 3.17 12.53
CA ALA A 188 -9.76 3.18 12.16
C ALA A 188 -8.87 3.61 13.33
N GLN A 189 -9.29 4.64 14.08
CA GLN A 189 -8.58 5.11 15.27
C GLN A 189 -8.55 4.07 16.40
N LEU A 190 -9.63 3.31 16.60
CA LEU A 190 -9.64 2.17 17.53
C LEU A 190 -8.54 1.16 17.17
N PHE A 191 -8.41 0.80 15.89
CA PHE A 191 -7.36 -0.13 15.45
C PHE A 191 -5.97 0.43 15.66
N ASP A 192 -5.74 1.69 15.27
CA ASP A 192 -4.44 2.34 15.44
C ASP A 192 -4.03 2.45 16.92
N GLU A 193 -4.94 2.83 17.82
CA GLU A 193 -4.66 2.93 19.26
C GLU A 193 -4.38 1.56 19.89
N VAL A 194 -5.15 0.52 19.52
CA VAL A 194 -4.90 -0.85 19.99
C VAL A 194 -3.54 -1.34 19.48
N LYS A 195 -3.20 -1.11 18.21
CA LYS A 195 -1.89 -1.47 17.64
C LYS A 195 -0.75 -0.79 18.39
N ASN A 196 -0.86 0.51 18.65
CA ASN A 196 0.16 1.28 19.35
C ASN A 196 0.38 0.74 20.77
N ARG A 197 -0.68 0.62 21.58
CA ARG A 197 -0.56 0.09 22.96
C ARG A 197 -0.02 -1.33 23.01
N THR A 198 -0.42 -2.16 22.06
CA THR A 198 0.04 -3.54 21.97
C THR A 198 1.53 -3.61 21.60
N GLN A 199 1.99 -2.74 20.69
CA GLN A 199 3.40 -2.61 20.34
C GLN A 199 4.24 -2.10 21.50
N ASP A 200 3.78 -1.06 22.21
CA ASP A 200 4.47 -0.50 23.39
C ASP A 200 4.65 -1.52 24.51
N GLN A 201 3.68 -2.43 24.65
CA GLN A 201 3.71 -3.52 25.65
C GLN A 201 4.33 -4.81 25.12
N ASN A 202 4.77 -4.84 23.86
CA ASN A 202 5.32 -6.02 23.18
C ASN A 202 4.43 -7.27 23.31
N LEU A 203 3.11 -7.09 23.21
CA LEU A 203 2.13 -8.16 23.28
C LEU A 203 1.89 -8.72 21.87
N GLN A 204 1.73 -10.03 21.73
CA GLN A 204 1.36 -10.65 20.45
C GLN A 204 0.19 -11.64 20.58
N ASN A 205 -0.14 -12.05 21.81
CA ASN A 205 -1.22 -12.98 22.09
C ASN A 205 -2.58 -12.27 21.99
N PRO A 206 -3.51 -12.73 21.13
CA PRO A 206 -4.85 -12.17 21.06
C PRO A 206 -5.56 -12.07 22.42
N ASP A 207 -5.39 -13.05 23.31
CA ASP A 207 -6.07 -13.05 24.62
C ASP A 207 -5.63 -11.88 25.51
N GLU A 208 -4.36 -11.49 25.43
CA GLU A 208 -3.83 -10.32 26.15
C GLU A 208 -4.28 -9.01 25.47
N ILE A 209 -4.34 -9.00 24.14
CA ILE A 209 -4.76 -7.85 23.33
C ILE A 209 -6.24 -7.50 23.56
N LYS A 210 -7.10 -8.47 23.86
CA LYS A 210 -8.53 -8.22 24.15
C LYS A 210 -8.74 -7.18 25.24
N ASN A 211 -7.90 -7.20 26.29
CA ASN A 211 -8.01 -6.24 27.38
C ASN A 211 -7.75 -4.82 26.86
N ILE A 212 -6.75 -4.65 26.01
CA ILE A 212 -6.46 -3.37 25.34
C ILE A 212 -7.64 -2.95 24.45
N VAL A 213 -8.23 -3.87 23.68
CA VAL A 213 -9.38 -3.58 22.82
C VAL A 213 -10.57 -3.07 23.65
N VAL A 214 -10.89 -3.74 24.76
CA VAL A 214 -11.98 -3.33 25.66
C VAL A 214 -11.71 -1.95 26.26
N ASP A 215 -10.50 -1.71 26.75
CA ASP A 215 -10.12 -0.44 27.37
C ASP A 215 -10.21 0.72 26.36
N VAL A 216 -9.67 0.53 25.15
CA VAL A 216 -9.71 1.54 24.09
C VAL A 216 -11.15 1.77 23.61
N SER A 217 -11.93 0.71 23.37
CA SER A 217 -13.31 0.86 22.90
C SER A 217 -14.18 1.60 23.92
N GLN A 218 -13.98 1.35 25.22
CA GLN A 218 -14.65 2.10 26.29
C GLN A 218 -14.24 3.57 26.32
N GLN A 219 -12.94 3.86 26.22
CA GLN A 219 -12.43 5.24 26.18
C GLN A 219 -12.99 6.04 24.99
N MET A 220 -13.23 5.36 23.87
CA MET A 220 -13.80 5.95 22.66
C MET A 220 -15.33 5.89 22.59
N ASN A 221 -16.00 5.32 23.60
CA ASN A 221 -17.45 5.10 23.62
C ASN A 221 -17.98 4.26 22.42
N ILE A 222 -17.18 3.28 21.98
CA ILE A 222 -17.54 2.34 20.92
C ILE A 222 -18.03 1.04 21.56
N ASN A 223 -19.28 0.67 21.26
CA ASN A 223 -19.89 -0.55 21.79
C ASN A 223 -19.51 -1.75 20.93
N LEU A 224 -18.63 -2.60 21.47
CA LEU A 224 -18.25 -3.88 20.86
C LEU A 224 -18.85 -5.04 21.64
N THR A 225 -19.33 -6.05 20.92
CA THR A 225 -19.63 -7.37 21.48
C THR A 225 -18.35 -8.13 21.80
N GLU A 226 -18.41 -9.15 22.67
CA GLU A 226 -17.26 -10.00 22.98
C GLU A 226 -16.63 -10.63 21.73
N ASN A 227 -17.45 -11.03 20.75
CA ASN A 227 -16.98 -11.56 19.48
C ASN A 227 -16.22 -10.49 18.66
N GLN A 228 -16.75 -9.26 18.59
CA GLN A 228 -16.07 -8.17 17.89
C GLN A 228 -14.75 -7.79 18.57
N VAL A 229 -14.70 -7.79 19.90
CA VAL A 229 -13.45 -7.61 20.67
C VAL A 229 -12.41 -8.66 20.28
N GLN A 230 -12.81 -9.93 20.21
CA GLN A 230 -11.93 -11.01 19.77
C GLN A 230 -11.44 -10.78 18.34
N GLN A 231 -12.33 -10.43 17.41
CA GLN A 231 -11.99 -10.19 16.00
C GLN A 231 -10.96 -9.06 15.84
N VAL A 232 -11.11 -7.95 16.59
CA VAL A 232 -10.14 -6.85 16.58
C VAL A 232 -8.80 -7.31 17.14
N ALA A 233 -8.80 -8.05 18.27
CA ALA A 233 -7.58 -8.56 18.89
C ALA A 233 -6.81 -9.53 17.97
N ASP A 234 -7.54 -10.44 17.31
CA ASP A 234 -6.97 -11.37 16.33
C ASP A 234 -6.36 -10.63 15.13
N SER A 235 -7.06 -9.62 14.61
CA SER A 235 -6.58 -8.80 13.48
C SER A 235 -5.31 -8.01 13.83
N VAL A 236 -5.26 -7.37 15.01
CA VAL A 236 -4.06 -6.65 15.47
C VAL A 236 -2.90 -7.61 15.71
N SER A 237 -3.14 -8.76 16.36
CA SER A 237 -2.14 -9.81 16.54
C SER A 237 -1.58 -10.32 15.20
N ALA A 238 -2.46 -10.54 14.22
CA ALA A 238 -2.05 -10.97 12.88
C ALA A 238 -1.18 -9.92 12.19
N SER A 239 -1.58 -8.65 12.22
CA SER A 239 -0.80 -7.52 11.68
C SER A 239 0.59 -7.44 12.30
N GLN A 240 0.73 -7.63 13.61
CA GLN A 240 2.03 -7.60 14.27
C GLN A 240 2.93 -8.78 13.92
N ARG A 241 2.37 -9.99 13.83
CA ARG A 241 3.13 -11.21 13.48
C ARG A 241 3.76 -11.10 12.09
N VAL A 242 3.08 -10.46 11.14
CA VAL A 242 3.58 -10.33 9.77
C VAL A 242 4.59 -9.19 9.61
N GLN A 243 4.65 -8.24 10.55
CA GLN A 243 5.56 -7.08 10.47
C GLN A 243 7.04 -7.45 10.39
N GLY A 244 7.45 -8.58 10.98
CA GLY A 244 8.84 -9.06 10.92
C GLY A 244 9.29 -9.44 9.51
N ASN A 245 8.37 -9.88 8.65
CA ASN A 245 8.65 -10.30 7.28
C ASN A 245 8.69 -9.12 6.29
N LEU A 246 8.38 -7.90 6.76
CA LEU A 246 8.28 -6.70 5.91
C LEU A 246 9.61 -5.94 5.77
N THR A 247 10.70 -6.44 6.35
CA THR A 247 11.98 -5.72 6.43
C THR A 247 12.49 -5.28 5.05
N GLU A 248 12.53 -6.21 4.08
CA GLU A 248 13.00 -5.93 2.72
C GLU A 248 12.11 -4.91 2.01
N PHE A 249 10.79 -5.12 2.07
CA PHE A 249 9.81 -4.20 1.48
C PHE A 249 9.92 -2.79 2.08
N LYS A 250 10.03 -2.66 3.41
CA LYS A 250 10.17 -1.37 4.10
C LYS A 250 11.45 -0.64 3.70
N GLN A 251 12.58 -1.34 3.65
CA GLN A 251 13.85 -0.76 3.20
C GLN A 251 13.77 -0.25 1.76
N ARG A 252 13.10 -1.02 0.88
CA ARG A 252 12.90 -0.60 -0.51
C ARG A 252 11.94 0.57 -0.61
N LEU A 253 10.83 0.57 0.13
CA LEU A 253 9.88 1.68 0.20
C LEU A 253 10.57 2.97 0.64
N GLU A 254 11.41 2.90 1.68
CA GLU A 254 12.21 4.03 2.14
C GLU A 254 13.19 4.53 1.06
N SER A 255 13.96 3.63 0.45
CA SER A 255 14.93 3.97 -0.59
C SER A 255 14.28 4.65 -1.80
N VAL A 256 13.13 4.12 -2.24
CA VAL A 256 12.38 4.67 -3.36
C VAL A 256 11.75 6.01 -2.98
N SER A 257 11.13 6.11 -1.81
CA SER A 257 10.57 7.38 -1.36
C SER A 257 11.64 8.47 -1.22
N GLN A 258 12.85 8.14 -0.78
CA GLN A 258 13.99 9.06 -0.77
C GLN A 258 14.40 9.47 -2.20
N GLN A 259 14.53 8.51 -3.11
CA GLN A 259 14.87 8.77 -4.51
C GLN A 259 13.90 9.73 -5.20
N PHE A 260 12.59 9.64 -4.90
CA PHE A 260 11.54 10.41 -5.56
C PHE A 260 10.99 11.58 -4.74
N GLY A 261 11.23 11.62 -3.43
CA GLY A 261 10.58 12.52 -2.46
C GLY A 261 11.47 13.63 -1.92
N GLY A 262 12.58 13.95 -2.58
CA GLY A 262 13.43 15.07 -2.22
C GLY A 262 14.15 15.69 -3.41
N SER A 263 14.15 17.02 -3.49
CA SER A 263 14.96 17.79 -4.44
C SER A 263 16.47 17.61 -4.27
N GLY A 264 16.94 16.99 -3.17
CA GLY A 264 18.38 16.87 -2.86
C GLY A 264 19.06 15.56 -3.25
N ILE A 265 18.32 14.51 -3.63
CA ILE A 265 18.93 13.20 -3.97
C ILE A 265 19.23 13.10 -5.47
N LEU A 266 18.47 13.79 -6.33
CA LEU A 266 18.87 13.94 -7.74
C LEU A 266 20.20 14.68 -7.86
N ASP A 267 20.47 15.65 -7.00
CA ASP A 267 21.76 16.34 -6.96
C ASP A 267 22.90 15.43 -6.48
N GLN A 268 22.64 14.53 -5.53
CA GLN A 268 23.63 13.54 -5.06
C GLN A 268 23.86 12.42 -6.08
N ILE A 269 22.82 11.95 -6.77
CA ILE A 269 22.92 10.98 -7.86
C ILE A 269 23.63 11.63 -9.06
N TYR A 270 23.31 12.89 -9.40
CA TYR A 270 24.01 13.63 -10.44
C TYR A 270 25.48 13.83 -10.09
N ALA A 271 25.79 14.24 -8.85
CA ALA A 271 27.17 14.35 -8.37
C ALA A 271 27.92 13.00 -8.40
N PHE A 272 27.24 11.90 -8.05
CA PHE A 272 27.82 10.55 -8.13
C PHE A 272 28.07 10.10 -9.58
N LEU A 273 27.08 10.25 -10.47
CA LEU A 273 27.22 9.91 -11.89
C LEU A 273 28.27 10.80 -12.59
N GLN A 274 28.34 12.07 -12.20
CA GLN A 274 29.37 13.00 -12.68
C GLN A 274 30.76 12.59 -12.17
N SER A 275 30.89 12.15 -10.91
CA SER A 275 32.16 11.63 -10.39
C SER A 275 32.64 10.36 -11.11
N ILE A 276 31.71 9.49 -11.53
CA ILE A 276 32.01 8.31 -12.35
C ILE A 276 32.44 8.72 -13.76
N TYR A 277 31.73 9.68 -14.37
CA TYR A 277 32.07 10.21 -15.69
C TYR A 277 33.48 10.86 -15.67
N ASP A 278 33.76 11.71 -14.70
CA ASP A 278 35.04 12.39 -14.54
C ASP A 278 36.19 11.39 -14.29
N TYR A 279 35.96 10.34 -13.51
CA TYR A 279 36.92 9.25 -13.31
C TYR A 279 37.24 8.49 -14.62
N ILE A 280 36.21 8.20 -15.43
CA ILE A 280 36.38 7.50 -16.71
C ILE A 280 37.08 8.39 -17.75
N VAL A 281 36.72 9.66 -17.82
CA VAL A 281 37.36 10.64 -18.73
C VAL A 281 38.80 10.93 -18.29
N GLY A 282 39.07 11.00 -16.99
CA GLY A 282 40.41 11.16 -16.44
C GLY A 282 41.35 9.97 -16.70
N MET A 283 40.83 8.75 -16.88
CA MET A 283 41.62 7.59 -17.29
C MET A 283 41.80 7.44 -18.82
N THR A 284 40.98 8.14 -19.61
CA THR A 284 40.96 8.01 -21.08
C THR A 284 41.48 9.24 -21.83
N SER A 285 41.79 10.32 -21.09
CA SER A 285 42.52 11.47 -21.60
C SER A 285 44.04 11.16 -21.62
N PRO A 286 44.74 11.38 -22.75
CA PRO A 286 46.18 11.11 -22.89
C PRO A 286 47.08 12.04 -22.06
#